data_AF-A0A845Y219-F1
#
_entry.id   AF-A0A845Y219-F1
#
_cell.length_a   1.000
_cell.length_b   1.000
_cell.length_c   1.000
_cell.angle_alpha   90.00
_cell.angle_beta   90.00
_cell.angle_gamma   90.00
#
_symmetry.space_group_name_H-M   'P 1'
#
loop_
_entity.id
_entity.type
_entity.pdbx_description
1 polymer ?
#
loop_
_entity_poly.entity_id
_entity_poly.type
_entity_poly.pdbx_seq_one_letter_code
_entity_poly.pdbx_strand_id
1 'polypeptide(L)'
;MTGVRTGGLMVGLMEGLMVGLMVGLMVGLMVGLMVGLKEGLMVGLMVGLMFGLMFGLMLGMMEGLMFGLKEGLESSEIETKTSPNQGIWKSARNAITVYLMFGLMGGLMVGLMGGLMFGLVFGLMEGLMVGLMFGLMFGLMGGLDNGGKACIQHFILRLVLYRNKYIPWNYARFLDYAADRIFLQKVGGGYIFIHRMLMEHFAEMEPENLEFRI
;
A
#
# COMPACT_ATOMS: atom_id res chain seq x y z
N MET A 1 57.26 -70.78 -11.94
CA MET A 1 56.51 -70.25 -10.77
C MET A 1 56.32 -68.72 -10.77
N THR A 2 56.95 -67.98 -11.68
CA THR A 2 56.83 -66.51 -11.79
C THR A 2 55.53 -66.04 -12.44
N GLY A 3 54.96 -66.79 -13.39
CA GLY A 3 53.73 -66.41 -14.11
C GLY A 3 52.43 -66.44 -13.29
N VAL A 4 52.37 -67.26 -12.23
CA VAL A 4 51.18 -67.35 -11.35
C VAL A 4 51.08 -66.14 -10.41
N ARG A 5 52.23 -65.61 -9.95
CA ARG A 5 52.29 -64.41 -9.10
C ARG A 5 51.93 -63.14 -9.86
N THR A 6 52.35 -63.03 -11.12
CA THR A 6 51.99 -61.90 -11.98
C THR A 6 50.51 -61.90 -12.39
N GLY A 7 49.91 -63.09 -12.60
CA GLY A 7 48.48 -63.21 -12.89
C GLY A 7 47.59 -62.78 -11.72
N GLY A 8 47.91 -63.20 -10.49
CA GLY A 8 47.16 -62.79 -9.30
C GLY A 8 47.24 -61.29 -9.00
N LEU A 9 48.41 -60.67 -9.21
CA LEU A 9 48.57 -59.21 -9.10
C LEU A 9 47.74 -58.46 -10.14
N MET A 10 47.70 -58.96 -11.38
CA MET A 10 46.96 -58.32 -12.47
C MET A 10 45.43 -58.43 -12.26
N VAL A 11 44.95 -59.59 -11.79
CA VAL A 11 43.53 -59.80 -11.44
C VAL A 11 43.10 -58.94 -10.25
N GLY A 12 43.88 -58.94 -9.16
CA GLY A 12 43.57 -58.12 -7.99
C GLY A 12 43.58 -56.62 -8.29
N LEU A 13 44.45 -56.16 -9.19
CA LEU A 13 44.47 -54.77 -9.63
C LEU A 13 43.26 -54.43 -10.50
N MET A 14 42.84 -55.32 -11.42
CA MET A 14 41.64 -55.12 -12.23
C MET A 14 40.36 -55.13 -11.39
N GLU A 15 40.23 -56.08 -10.46
CA GLU A 15 39.08 -56.15 -9.56
C GLU A 15 39.03 -54.95 -8.62
N GLY A 16 40.15 -54.61 -7.99
CA GLY A 16 40.24 -53.43 -7.12
C GLY A 16 39.94 -52.13 -7.85
N LEU A 17 40.40 -51.98 -9.09
CA LEU A 17 40.11 -50.80 -9.91
C LEU A 17 38.64 -50.76 -10.35
N MET A 18 38.07 -51.89 -10.80
CA MET A 18 36.65 -51.97 -11.17
C MET A 18 35.74 -51.65 -9.98
N VAL A 19 35.95 -52.33 -8.85
CA VAL A 19 35.13 -52.15 -7.65
C VAL A 19 35.32 -50.75 -7.09
N GLY A 20 36.56 -50.27 -7.01
CA GLY A 20 36.88 -48.93 -6.53
C GLY A 20 36.26 -47.82 -7.38
N LEU A 21 36.33 -47.93 -8.71
CA LEU A 21 35.68 -46.98 -9.62
C LEU A 21 34.16 -47.06 -9.54
N MET A 22 33.59 -48.27 -9.56
CA MET A 22 32.14 -48.44 -9.55
C MET A 22 31.53 -47.92 -8.25
N VAL A 23 32.09 -48.29 -7.10
CA VAL A 23 31.61 -47.83 -5.78
C VAL A 23 31.91 -46.36 -5.58
N GLY A 24 33.13 -45.91 -5.93
CA GLY A 24 33.55 -44.52 -5.79
C GLY A 24 32.70 -43.55 -6.63
N LEU A 25 32.41 -43.90 -7.89
CA LEU A 25 31.53 -43.11 -8.75
C LEU A 25 30.08 -43.16 -8.28
N MET A 26 29.56 -44.34 -7.93
CA MET A 26 28.17 -44.47 -7.49
C MET A 26 27.90 -43.68 -6.21
N VAL A 27 28.75 -43.85 -5.19
CA VAL A 27 28.61 -43.12 -3.91
C VAL A 27 28.93 -41.64 -4.10
N GLY A 28 30.01 -41.30 -4.81
CA GLY A 28 30.42 -39.93 -5.06
C GLY A 28 29.38 -39.12 -5.83
N LEU A 29 28.80 -39.68 -6.89
CA LEU A 29 27.72 -39.04 -7.65
C LEU A 29 26.43 -38.98 -6.84
N MET A 30 26.04 -40.04 -6.15
CA MET A 30 24.80 -40.06 -5.38
C MET A 30 24.84 -39.02 -4.26
N VAL A 31 25.92 -39.00 -3.46
CA VAL A 31 26.08 -38.03 -2.37
C VAL A 31 26.32 -36.63 -2.91
N GLY A 32 27.21 -36.48 -3.89
CA GLY A 32 27.55 -35.19 -4.49
C GLY A 32 26.36 -34.50 -5.14
N LEU A 33 25.53 -35.24 -5.89
CA LEU A 33 24.31 -34.70 -6.49
C LEU A 33 23.23 -34.45 -5.44
N MET A 34 22.97 -35.39 -4.52
CA MET A 34 21.93 -35.18 -3.52
C MET A 34 22.22 -33.99 -2.62
N VAL A 35 23.45 -33.89 -2.11
CA VAL A 35 23.83 -32.78 -1.21
C VAL A 35 24.01 -31.50 -2.02
N GLY A 36 24.78 -31.54 -3.11
CA GLY A 36 25.10 -30.35 -3.89
C GLY A 36 23.88 -29.71 -4.54
N LEU A 37 22.97 -30.51 -5.11
CA LEU A 37 21.75 -29.98 -5.73
C LEU A 37 20.77 -29.48 -4.67
N LYS A 38 20.58 -30.22 -3.57
CA LYS A 38 19.65 -29.82 -2.50
C LYS A 38 20.09 -28.52 -1.84
N GLU A 39 21.34 -28.45 -1.39
CA GLU A 39 21.87 -27.26 -0.72
C GLU A 39 22.00 -26.09 -1.70
N GLY A 40 22.52 -26.34 -2.90
CA GLY A 40 22.65 -25.30 -3.93
C GLY A 40 21.31 -24.71 -4.38
N LEU A 41 20.29 -25.54 -4.56
CA LEU A 41 18.94 -25.08 -4.89
C LEU A 41 18.30 -24.34 -3.71
N MET A 42 18.47 -24.84 -2.49
CA MET A 42 17.91 -24.20 -1.29
C MET A 42 18.51 -22.81 -1.09
N VAL A 43 19.84 -22.70 -1.08
CA VAL A 43 20.52 -21.40 -0.92
C VAL A 43 20.24 -20.49 -2.12
N GLY A 44 20.31 -21.03 -3.34
CA GLY A 44 20.06 -20.27 -4.56
C GLY A 44 18.65 -19.69 -4.63
N LEU A 45 17.63 -20.47 -4.29
CA LEU A 45 16.24 -19.99 -4.21
C LEU A 45 16.04 -19.03 -3.06
N MET A 46 16.59 -19.31 -1.88
CA MET A 46 16.43 -18.44 -0.72
C MET A 46 17.04 -17.06 -0.99
N VAL A 47 18.28 -17.01 -1.47
CA VAL A 47 18.97 -15.77 -1.84
C VAL A 47 18.26 -15.11 -3.04
N GLY A 48 18.02 -15.85 -4.11
CA GLY A 48 17.42 -15.33 -5.34
C GLY A 48 16.02 -14.76 -5.13
N LEU A 49 15.17 -15.45 -4.39
CA LEU A 49 13.82 -14.97 -4.06
C LEU A 49 13.87 -13.82 -3.07
N MET A 50 14.68 -13.90 -2.01
CA MET A 50 14.80 -12.77 -1.07
C MET A 50 15.23 -11.51 -1.81
N PHE A 51 16.35 -11.52 -2.53
CA PHE A 51 16.84 -10.32 -3.21
C PHE A 51 15.92 -9.93 -4.38
N GLY A 52 15.52 -10.88 -5.21
CA GLY A 52 14.69 -10.60 -6.39
C GLY A 52 13.31 -10.05 -6.05
N LEU A 53 12.59 -10.66 -5.10
CA LEU A 53 11.30 -10.14 -4.67
C LEU A 53 11.45 -8.86 -3.84
N MET A 54 12.44 -8.75 -2.97
CA MET A 54 12.61 -7.56 -2.14
C MET A 54 12.90 -6.32 -2.99
N PHE A 55 13.84 -6.41 -3.94
CA PHE A 55 14.14 -5.32 -4.86
C PHE A 55 13.00 -5.10 -5.87
N GLY A 56 12.45 -6.18 -6.44
CA GLY A 56 11.36 -6.09 -7.41
C GLY A 56 10.08 -5.47 -6.84
N LEU A 57 9.67 -5.88 -5.64
CA LEU A 57 8.52 -5.29 -4.95
C LEU A 57 8.81 -3.87 -4.51
N MET A 58 9.98 -3.56 -3.94
CA MET A 58 10.30 -2.18 -3.56
C MET A 58 10.23 -1.24 -4.75
N LEU A 59 10.94 -1.56 -5.83
CA LEU A 59 11.01 -0.72 -7.01
C LEU A 59 9.66 -0.65 -7.72
N GLY A 60 9.02 -1.80 -7.97
CA GLY A 60 7.74 -1.86 -8.67
C GLY A 60 6.62 -1.16 -7.92
N MET A 61 6.55 -1.29 -6.59
CA MET A 61 5.56 -0.57 -5.79
C MET A 61 5.86 0.93 -5.72
N MET A 62 7.13 1.34 -5.57
CA MET A 62 7.52 2.75 -5.55
C MET A 62 7.21 3.45 -6.87
N GLU A 63 7.60 2.86 -8.00
CA GLU A 63 7.36 3.42 -9.33
C GLU A 63 5.87 3.44 -9.67
N GLY A 64 5.17 2.32 -9.43
CA GLY A 64 3.73 2.23 -9.66
C GLY A 64 2.92 3.24 -8.84
N LEU A 65 3.31 3.49 -7.59
CA LEU A 65 2.65 4.46 -6.72
C LEU A 65 2.96 5.90 -7.13
N MET A 66 4.21 6.22 -7.49
CA MET A 66 4.54 7.56 -7.97
C MET A 66 3.79 7.88 -9.27
N PHE A 67 3.68 6.91 -10.18
CA PHE A 67 2.95 7.09 -11.43
C PHE A 67 1.44 7.20 -11.20
N GLY A 68 0.86 6.26 -10.44
CA GLY A 68 -0.57 6.25 -10.12
C GLY A 68 -1.02 7.45 -9.27
N LEU A 69 -0.18 7.94 -8.37
CA LEU A 69 -0.46 9.15 -7.59
C LEU A 69 -0.41 10.40 -8.48
N LYS A 70 0.57 10.50 -9.38
CA LYS A 70 0.65 11.62 -10.33
C LYS A 70 -0.56 11.65 -11.26
N GLU A 71 -0.88 10.56 -11.94
CA GLU A 71 -2.07 10.50 -12.81
C GLU A 71 -3.38 10.72 -12.04
N GLY A 72 -3.50 10.11 -10.86
CA GLY A 72 -4.69 10.23 -10.00
C GLY A 72 -4.90 11.64 -9.44
N LEU A 73 -3.84 12.43 -9.26
CA LEU A 73 -3.92 13.81 -8.78
C LEU A 73 -3.92 14.86 -9.92
N GLU A 74 -3.20 14.62 -11.01
CA GLU A 74 -3.11 15.54 -12.17
C GLU A 74 -4.39 15.60 -12.99
N SER A 75 -5.16 14.51 -13.08
CA SER A 75 -6.52 14.51 -13.71
C SER A 75 -7.52 15.45 -13.04
N SER A 76 -7.09 16.18 -12.02
CA SER A 76 -7.92 17.01 -11.18
C SER A 76 -7.65 18.51 -11.36
N GLU A 77 -6.77 18.92 -12.27
CA GLU A 77 -6.57 20.36 -12.55
C GLU A 77 -7.79 21.03 -13.22
N ILE A 78 -8.35 21.99 -12.47
CA ILE A 78 -9.12 23.16 -12.91
C ILE A 78 -10.32 22.87 -13.83
N GLU A 79 -11.27 22.06 -13.35
CA GLU A 79 -12.65 22.31 -13.72
C GLU A 79 -13.15 23.54 -12.96
N THR A 80 -13.66 24.51 -13.70
CA THR A 80 -14.47 25.62 -13.18
C THR A 80 -15.40 25.05 -12.12
N LYS A 81 -15.31 25.50 -10.86
CA LYS A 81 -16.12 24.95 -9.76
C LYS A 81 -17.59 25.01 -10.19
N THR A 82 -18.19 23.89 -10.58
CA THR A 82 -19.54 23.87 -11.17
C THR A 82 -20.61 23.59 -10.13
N SER A 83 -20.24 22.95 -9.01
CA SER A 83 -21.16 22.65 -7.92
C SER A 83 -20.64 23.05 -6.52
N PRO A 84 -21.54 23.41 -5.59
CA PRO A 84 -21.17 23.75 -4.21
C PRO A 84 -20.46 22.58 -3.50
N ASN A 85 -19.51 22.89 -2.63
CA ASN A 85 -18.74 21.93 -1.81
C ASN A 85 -17.85 20.94 -2.57
N GLN A 86 -17.63 21.08 -3.89
CA GLN A 86 -16.73 20.20 -4.66
C GLN A 86 -15.34 20.05 -4.03
N GLY A 87 -14.76 21.15 -3.53
CA GLY A 87 -13.43 21.12 -2.91
C GLY A 87 -13.35 20.21 -1.67
N ILE A 88 -14.42 20.12 -0.88
CA ILE A 88 -14.47 19.26 0.32
C ILE A 88 -14.52 17.80 -0.10
N TRP A 89 -15.40 17.44 -1.04
CA TRP A 89 -15.51 16.07 -1.55
C TRP A 89 -14.24 15.61 -2.25
N LYS A 90 -13.61 16.51 -3.00
CA LYS A 90 -12.34 16.25 -3.68
C LYS A 90 -11.21 16.04 -2.67
N SER A 91 -11.12 16.88 -1.64
CA SER A 91 -10.15 16.70 -0.56
C SER A 91 -10.35 15.37 0.17
N ALA A 92 -11.60 15.01 0.47
CA ALA A 92 -11.92 13.72 1.09
C ALA A 92 -11.54 12.52 0.20
N ARG A 93 -11.86 12.57 -1.09
CA ARG A 93 -11.46 11.53 -2.06
C ARG A 93 -9.94 11.43 -2.13
N ASN A 94 -9.24 12.56 -2.28
CA ASN A 94 -7.78 12.58 -2.37
C ASN A 94 -7.13 12.04 -1.09
N ALA A 95 -7.63 12.42 0.08
CA ALA A 95 -7.16 11.90 1.36
C ALA A 95 -7.30 10.36 1.41
N ILE A 96 -8.51 9.83 1.15
CA ILE A 96 -8.73 8.38 1.15
C ILE A 96 -7.81 7.69 0.15
N THR A 97 -7.72 8.18 -1.09
CA THR A 97 -6.84 7.58 -2.12
C THR A 97 -5.39 7.56 -1.65
N VAL A 98 -4.86 8.68 -1.18
CA VAL A 98 -3.46 8.80 -0.72
C VAL A 98 -3.19 7.85 0.44
N TYR A 99 -3.97 7.92 1.51
CA TYR A 99 -3.71 7.12 2.70
C TYR A 99 -3.93 5.62 2.45
N LEU A 100 -4.92 5.23 1.64
CA LEU A 100 -5.13 3.84 1.27
C LEU A 100 -3.95 3.29 0.45
N MET A 101 -3.42 4.07 -0.48
CA MET A 101 -2.24 3.69 -1.27
C MET A 101 -1.00 3.50 -0.39
N PHE A 102 -0.72 4.45 0.51
CA PHE A 102 0.40 4.33 1.46
C PHE A 102 0.22 3.16 2.45
N GLY A 103 -0.99 2.97 2.96
CA GLY A 103 -1.33 1.89 3.86
C GLY A 103 -1.13 0.53 3.21
N LEU A 104 -1.74 0.30 2.04
CA LEU A 104 -1.57 -0.94 1.28
C LEU A 104 -0.12 -1.19 0.89
N MET A 105 0.64 -0.16 0.53
CA MET A 105 2.06 -0.29 0.22
C MET A 105 2.85 -0.80 1.43
N GLY A 106 2.76 -0.10 2.56
CA GLY A 106 3.49 -0.50 3.78
C GLY A 106 3.06 -1.89 4.27
N GLY A 107 1.75 -2.14 4.27
CA GLY A 107 1.18 -3.41 4.67
C GLY A 107 1.63 -4.58 3.79
N LEU A 108 1.48 -4.47 2.47
CA LEU A 108 1.90 -5.52 1.53
C LEU A 108 3.42 -5.70 1.52
N MET A 109 4.20 -4.62 1.66
CA MET A 109 5.66 -4.73 1.74
C MET A 109 6.08 -5.55 2.96
N VAL A 110 5.58 -5.20 4.15
CA VAL A 110 5.88 -5.94 5.39
C VAL A 110 5.32 -7.35 5.34
N GLY A 111 4.09 -7.51 4.88
CA GLY A 111 3.38 -8.78 4.78
C GLY A 111 4.06 -9.76 3.82
N LEU A 112 4.41 -9.31 2.62
CA LEU A 112 5.11 -10.15 1.63
C LEU A 112 6.54 -10.46 2.06
N MET A 113 7.28 -9.49 2.62
CA MET A 113 8.63 -9.77 3.13
C MET A 113 8.58 -10.80 4.26
N GLY A 114 7.73 -10.59 5.28
CA GLY A 114 7.58 -11.52 6.39
C GLY A 114 7.05 -12.89 5.95
N GLY A 115 6.06 -12.89 5.05
CA GLY A 115 5.45 -14.09 4.50
C GLY A 115 6.40 -14.92 3.64
N LEU A 116 7.25 -14.29 2.83
CA LEU A 116 8.26 -14.97 2.04
C LEU A 116 9.36 -15.54 2.95
N MET A 117 9.84 -14.77 3.93
CA MET A 117 10.83 -15.25 4.90
C MET A 117 10.31 -16.48 5.66
N PHE A 118 9.07 -16.41 6.14
CA PHE A 118 8.43 -17.55 6.81
C PHE A 118 8.19 -18.72 5.84
N GLY A 119 7.70 -18.44 4.63
CA GLY A 119 7.34 -19.44 3.64
C GLY A 119 8.54 -20.19 3.06
N LEU A 120 9.72 -19.57 2.97
CA LEU A 120 10.95 -20.25 2.57
C LEU A 120 11.38 -21.31 3.60
N VAL A 121 10.97 -21.17 4.86
CA VAL A 121 11.29 -22.11 5.94
C VAL A 121 10.18 -23.15 6.14
N PHE A 122 8.91 -22.71 6.16
CA PHE A 122 7.77 -23.54 6.55
C PHE A 122 6.85 -23.96 5.39
N GLY A 123 7.09 -23.42 4.19
CA GLY A 123 6.28 -23.68 2.99
C GLY A 123 5.74 -22.38 2.39
N LEU A 124 6.03 -22.15 1.11
CA LEU A 124 5.74 -20.89 0.43
C LEU A 124 4.25 -20.55 0.42
N MET A 125 3.37 -21.55 0.29
CA MET A 125 1.92 -21.39 0.31
C MET A 125 1.44 -20.81 1.65
N GLU A 126 1.88 -21.40 2.75
CA GLU A 126 1.51 -20.94 4.10
C GLU A 126 2.07 -19.55 4.38
N GLY A 127 3.34 -19.33 4.06
CA GLY A 127 3.99 -18.03 4.24
C GLY A 127 3.32 -16.91 3.45
N LEU A 128 2.98 -17.14 2.18
CA LEU A 128 2.28 -16.14 1.37
C LEU A 128 0.85 -15.91 1.86
N MET A 129 0.10 -16.94 2.26
CA MET A 129 -1.23 -16.77 2.83
C MET A 129 -1.18 -15.88 4.08
N VAL A 130 -0.31 -16.22 5.02
CA VAL A 130 -0.15 -15.48 6.29
C VAL A 130 0.33 -14.05 5.99
N GLY A 131 1.35 -13.91 5.16
CA GLY A 131 1.94 -12.62 4.79
C GLY A 131 0.94 -11.67 4.12
N LEU A 132 0.18 -12.16 3.13
CA LEU A 132 -0.84 -11.37 2.46
C LEU A 132 -2.01 -11.03 3.40
N MET A 133 -2.45 -11.97 4.23
CA MET A 133 -3.54 -11.74 5.17
C MET A 133 -3.18 -10.61 6.15
N PHE A 134 -2.01 -10.70 6.80
CA PHE A 134 -1.56 -9.65 7.71
C PHE A 134 -1.23 -8.36 6.97
N GLY A 135 -0.55 -8.44 5.83
CA GLY A 135 -0.17 -7.26 5.06
C GLY A 135 -1.36 -6.45 4.56
N LEU A 136 -2.39 -7.11 4.04
CA LEU A 136 -3.64 -6.45 3.65
C LEU A 136 -4.41 -5.94 4.85
N MET A 137 -4.50 -6.71 5.94
CA MET A 137 -5.21 -6.29 7.14
C MET A 137 -4.61 -5.01 7.73
N PHE A 138 -3.30 -5.01 8.01
CA PHE A 138 -2.61 -3.84 8.55
C PHE A 138 -2.53 -2.70 7.55
N GLY A 139 -2.36 -2.99 6.26
CA GLY A 139 -2.29 -1.97 5.22
C GLY A 139 -3.62 -1.24 5.02
N LEU A 140 -4.73 -1.98 4.98
CA LEU A 140 -6.08 -1.40 4.88
C LEU A 140 -6.44 -0.64 6.16
N MET A 141 -6.17 -1.21 7.33
CA MET A 141 -6.45 -0.56 8.60
C MET A 141 -5.67 0.76 8.74
N GLY A 142 -4.34 0.72 8.54
CA GLY A 142 -3.50 1.91 8.59
C GLY A 142 -3.87 2.97 7.54
N GLY A 143 -4.27 2.55 6.35
CA GLY A 143 -4.70 3.48 5.29
C GLY A 143 -6.05 4.13 5.56
N LEU A 144 -7.04 3.34 5.99
CA LEU A 144 -8.39 3.82 6.29
C LEU A 144 -8.45 4.62 7.59
N ASP A 145 -7.67 4.27 8.62
CA ASP A 145 -7.66 5.01 9.88
C ASP A 145 -7.13 6.43 9.68
N ASN A 146 -6.06 6.59 8.90
CA ASN A 146 -5.47 7.91 8.66
C ASN A 146 -6.30 8.75 7.67
N GLY A 147 -6.78 8.17 6.57
CA GLY A 147 -7.60 8.90 5.59
C GLY A 147 -9.04 9.13 6.03
N GLY A 148 -9.62 8.16 6.74
CA GLY A 148 -10.97 8.21 7.28
C GLY A 148 -11.10 9.18 8.45
N LYS A 149 -10.12 9.24 9.36
CA LYS A 149 -10.17 10.14 10.52
C LYS A 149 -10.34 11.60 10.15
N ALA A 150 -9.65 12.09 9.12
CA ALA A 150 -9.82 13.47 8.65
C ALA A 150 -11.26 13.74 8.14
N CYS A 151 -11.82 12.79 7.38
CA CYS A 151 -13.19 12.88 6.87
C CYS A 151 -14.22 12.83 8.02
N ILE A 152 -13.98 11.95 9.00
CA ILE A 152 -14.83 11.78 10.19
C ILE A 152 -14.78 13.04 11.05
N GLN A 153 -13.61 13.62 11.30
CA GLN A 153 -13.47 14.87 12.05
C GLN A 153 -14.24 16.01 11.39
N HIS A 154 -14.14 16.15 10.06
CA HIS A 154 -14.91 17.15 9.31
C HIS A 154 -16.43 16.92 9.41
N PHE A 155 -16.88 15.67 9.35
CA PHE A 155 -18.30 15.34 9.49
C PHE A 155 -18.82 15.59 10.92
N ILE A 156 -18.05 15.18 11.94
CA ILE A 156 -18.39 15.41 13.35
C ILE A 156 -18.46 16.90 13.65
N LEU A 157 -17.48 17.69 13.20
CA LEU A 157 -17.49 19.14 13.38
C LEU A 157 -18.78 19.75 12.78
N ARG A 158 -19.14 19.36 11.55
CA ARG A 158 -20.37 19.82 10.90
C ARG A 158 -21.63 19.37 11.66
N LEU A 159 -21.64 18.15 12.20
CA LEU A 159 -22.75 17.63 12.99
C LEU A 159 -22.92 18.40 14.30
N VAL A 160 -21.83 18.68 15.02
CA VAL A 160 -21.83 19.44 16.28
C VAL A 160 -22.31 20.87 16.05
N LEU A 161 -21.78 21.55 15.03
CA LEU A 161 -22.19 22.91 14.69
C LEU A 161 -23.68 22.97 14.29
N TYR A 162 -24.18 21.96 13.57
CA TYR A 162 -25.60 21.85 13.22
C TYR A 162 -26.47 21.62 14.46
N ARG A 163 -26.07 20.73 15.37
CA ARG A 163 -26.77 20.46 16.63
C ARG A 163 -26.88 21.72 17.50
N ASN A 164 -25.84 22.55 17.49
CA ASN A 164 -25.81 23.83 18.21
C ASN A 164 -26.44 25.00 17.43
N LYS A 165 -27.10 24.75 16.29
CA LYS A 165 -27.79 25.75 15.45
C LYS A 165 -26.91 26.89 14.90
N TYR A 166 -25.59 26.81 15.02
CA TYR A 166 -24.67 27.80 14.43
C TYR A 166 -24.65 27.75 12.90
N ILE A 167 -24.99 26.60 12.31
CA ILE A 167 -24.92 26.41 10.85
C ILE A 167 -26.14 25.67 10.30
N PRO A 168 -26.58 26.00 9.06
CA PRO A 168 -27.59 25.23 8.35
C PRO A 168 -27.02 23.92 7.79
N TRP A 169 -27.80 22.83 7.84
CA TRP A 169 -27.39 21.51 7.34
C TRP A 169 -27.03 21.53 5.84
N ASN A 170 -27.86 22.21 5.04
CA ASN A 170 -27.66 22.37 3.60
C ASN A 170 -27.23 23.80 3.25
N TYR A 171 -25.92 24.03 3.34
CA TYR A 171 -25.33 25.32 2.96
C TYR A 171 -25.66 25.72 1.52
N ALA A 172 -25.66 24.78 0.57
CA ALA A 172 -25.95 25.11 -0.82
C ALA A 172 -27.35 25.71 -0.95
N ARG A 173 -28.36 25.07 -0.36
CA ARG A 173 -29.74 25.59 -0.36
C ARG A 173 -29.87 26.94 0.36
N PHE A 174 -29.20 27.11 1.50
CA PHE A 174 -29.24 28.38 2.25
C PHE A 174 -28.59 29.52 1.47
N LEU A 175 -27.41 29.28 0.89
CA LEU A 175 -26.66 30.27 0.13
C LEU A 175 -27.32 30.57 -1.22
N ASP A 176 -27.91 29.57 -1.87
CA ASP A 176 -28.74 29.78 -3.07
C ASP A 176 -29.97 30.65 -2.74
N TYR A 177 -30.66 30.40 -1.62
CA TYR A 177 -31.77 31.26 -1.17
C TYR A 177 -31.33 32.71 -0.90
N ALA A 178 -30.16 32.90 -0.27
CA ALA A 178 -29.60 34.23 -0.06
C ALA A 178 -29.19 34.90 -1.38
N ALA A 179 -28.74 34.12 -2.37
CA ALA A 179 -28.44 34.63 -3.70
C ALA A 179 -29.70 35.05 -4.46
N ASP A 180 -30.78 34.28 -4.37
CA ASP A 180 -32.11 34.62 -4.94
C ASP A 180 -32.67 35.91 -4.35
N ARG A 181 -32.28 36.24 -3.10
CA ARG A 181 -32.67 37.47 -2.39
C ARG A 181 -31.67 38.62 -2.58
N ILE A 182 -30.70 38.51 -3.48
CA ILE A 182 -29.73 39.58 -3.84
C ILE A 182 -28.77 39.92 -2.67
N PHE A 183 -28.67 39.07 -1.65
CA PHE A 183 -27.64 39.22 -0.62
C PHE A 183 -26.28 38.70 -1.11
N LEU A 184 -26.30 37.64 -1.92
CA LEU A 184 -25.11 36.98 -2.46
C LEU A 184 -25.19 36.85 -3.98
N GLN A 185 -24.03 36.71 -4.62
CA GLN A 185 -23.90 36.36 -6.03
C GLN A 185 -23.11 35.06 -6.15
N LYS A 186 -23.63 34.13 -6.95
CA LYS A 186 -22.97 32.85 -7.24
C LYS A 186 -21.92 33.06 -8.32
N VAL A 187 -20.65 32.79 -8.00
CA VAL A 187 -19.52 32.92 -8.93
C VAL A 187 -18.78 31.59 -8.97
N GLY A 188 -19.01 30.83 -10.06
CA GLY A 188 -18.62 29.43 -10.14
C GLY A 188 -19.29 28.61 -9.03
N GLY A 189 -18.49 27.92 -8.21
CA GLY A 189 -18.96 27.06 -7.12
C GLY A 189 -18.87 27.74 -5.75
N GLY A 190 -18.62 29.04 -5.72
CA GLY A 190 -18.60 29.87 -4.53
C GLY A 190 -19.69 30.95 -4.54
N TYR A 191 -19.84 31.62 -3.41
CA TYR A 191 -20.77 32.73 -3.21
C TYR A 191 -19.97 33.94 -2.75
N ILE A 192 -20.27 35.12 -3.30
CA ILE A 192 -19.67 36.40 -2.89
C ILE A 192 -20.78 37.36 -2.46
N PHE A 193 -20.49 38.28 -1.55
CA PHE A 193 -21.45 39.34 -1.22
C PHE A 193 -21.55 40.33 -2.37
N ILE A 194 -22.77 40.73 -2.71
CA ILE A 194 -23.02 41.78 -3.73
C ILE A 194 -22.61 43.15 -3.18
N HIS A 195 -22.93 43.41 -1.91
CA HIS A 195 -22.65 44.69 -1.26
C HIS A 195 -21.49 44.55 -0.27
N ARG A 196 -20.41 45.30 -0.52
CA ARG A 196 -19.24 45.34 0.36
C ARG A 196 -19.57 45.81 1.78
N MET A 197 -20.45 46.81 1.92
CA MET A 197 -20.89 47.30 3.24
C MET A 197 -21.58 46.21 4.08
N LEU A 198 -22.31 45.30 3.45
CA LEU A 198 -22.96 44.19 4.16
C LEU A 198 -21.93 43.19 4.68
N MET A 199 -20.90 42.91 3.89
CA MET A 199 -19.78 42.06 4.29
C MET A 199 -18.99 42.68 5.45
N GLU A 200 -18.66 43.97 5.36
CA GLU A 200 -17.95 44.71 6.41
C GLU A 200 -18.78 44.75 7.70
N HIS A 201 -20.09 45.00 7.61
CA HIS A 201 -20.98 44.96 8.76
C HIS A 201 -20.99 43.60 9.47
N PHE A 202 -21.04 42.48 8.73
CA PHE A 202 -20.95 41.15 9.33
C PHE A 202 -19.56 40.84 9.89
N ALA A 203 -18.48 41.37 9.30
CA ALA A 203 -17.12 41.19 9.79
C ALA A 203 -16.87 41.97 11.10
N GLU A 204 -17.57 43.08 11.31
CA GLU A 204 -17.49 43.93 12.51
C GLU A 204 -18.41 43.48 13.65
N MET A 205 -19.35 42.55 13.42
CA MET A 205 -20.19 42.02 14.50
C MET A 205 -19.37 41.14 15.45
N GLU A 206 -19.31 41.53 16.73
CA GLU A 206 -18.76 40.68 17.79
C GLU A 206 -19.69 39.48 18.10
N PRO A 207 -19.11 38.30 18.41
CA PRO A 207 -19.88 37.05 18.62
C PRO A 207 -20.87 37.10 19.79
N GLU A 208 -20.69 38.01 20.77
CA GLU A 208 -21.57 38.16 21.93
C GLU A 208 -22.98 38.68 21.57
N ASN A 209 -23.12 39.37 20.43
CA ASN A 209 -24.42 39.90 19.98
C ASN A 209 -25.28 38.88 19.20
N LEU A 210 -24.77 37.68 18.95
CA LEU A 210 -25.48 36.61 18.22
C LEU A 210 -26.33 35.71 19.14
N GLU A 211 -26.04 35.64 20.44
CA GLU A 211 -26.77 34.77 21.38
C GLU A 211 -28.18 35.30 21.73
N PHE A 212 -28.45 36.59 21.54
CA PHE A 212 -29.69 37.22 22.02
C PHE A 212 -30.83 37.34 20.98
N ARG A 213 -30.68 36.83 19.75
CA ARG A 213 -31.64 37.11 18.67
C ARG A 213 -32.10 35.91 17.83
N ILE A 214 -31.96 34.66 18.29
CA ILE A 214 -32.50 33.46 17.60
C ILE A 214 -33.43 32.67 18.51
#